data_AF-A0A409X5U4-F1
#
_entry.id   AF-A0A409X5U4-F1
#
_cell.length_a   1.000
_cell.length_b   1.000
_cell.length_c   1.000
_cell.angle_alpha   90.00
_cell.angle_beta   90.00
_cell.angle_gamma   90.00
#
_symmetry.space_group_name_H-M   'P 1'
#
loop_
_entity.id
_entity.type
_entity.pdbx_description
1 polymer ?
#
loop_
_entity_poly.entity_id
_entity_poly.type
_entity_poly.pdbx_seq_one_letter_code
_entity_poly.pdbx_strand_id
1 'polypeptide(L)'
;FQRIGVYFVGHSEPERGDLHFTIENQGANSIKEVFGVLFPAQLSKIIAASQKPALTLMTCGGVLSNDASVKDLREYSRDGPFSHILAFEQPKLQVYYLSGLLEKFALNRYIHNKPRLDASLSGEESTGAHTSISLFHKVDGITKYIWGHEVIRPFGQHPPMQCNKCAVFRSWRNETVSDPTIARLRCKSKGCTGFHEFKAPDGLIPVKGNNGMGSHGVWYKLAEGR
;
A
#
# COMPACT_ATOMS: atom_id res chain seq x y z
N PHE A 1 -8.39 -0.55 28.27
CA PHE A 1 -7.33 -0.52 27.25
C PHE A 1 -7.36 0.84 26.54
N GLN A 2 -6.35 1.69 26.71
CA GLN A 2 -6.41 3.04 26.13
C GLN A 2 -6.21 3.05 24.61
N ARG A 3 -5.47 2.10 24.04
CA ARG A 3 -5.18 2.03 22.60
C ARG A 3 -5.22 0.58 22.12
N ILE A 4 -5.86 0.32 20.99
CA ILE A 4 -6.03 -1.02 20.41
C ILE A 4 -5.58 -1.00 18.95
N GLY A 5 -4.73 -1.96 18.59
CA GLY A 5 -4.36 -2.27 17.22
C GLY A 5 -4.73 -3.71 16.89
N VAL A 6 -5.35 -3.91 15.74
CA VAL A 6 -5.72 -5.23 15.23
C VAL A 6 -4.94 -5.51 13.96
N TYR A 7 -4.35 -6.70 13.89
CA TYR A 7 -3.57 -7.19 12.77
C TYR A 7 -4.28 -8.43 12.22
N PHE A 8 -4.89 -8.30 11.05
CA PHE A 8 -5.50 -9.42 10.35
C PHE A 8 -4.49 -9.99 9.36
N VAL A 9 -4.05 -11.23 9.58
CA VAL A 9 -3.15 -11.97 8.69
C VAL A 9 -3.98 -13.03 7.98
N GLY A 10 -4.03 -12.98 6.65
CA GLY A 10 -4.79 -13.95 5.88
C GLY A 10 -4.56 -13.82 4.38
N HIS A 11 -5.40 -14.49 3.59
CA HIS A 11 -5.40 -14.37 2.15
C HIS A 11 -6.65 -13.63 1.67
N SER A 12 -6.52 -13.01 0.51
CA SER A 12 -7.65 -12.54 -0.26
C SER A 12 -7.65 -13.23 -1.62
N GLU A 13 -8.85 -13.48 -2.11
CA GLU A 13 -9.04 -14.06 -3.43
C GLU A 13 -8.70 -13.01 -4.50
N PRO A 14 -7.82 -13.32 -5.48
CA PRO A 14 -7.35 -12.32 -6.45
C PRO A 14 -8.46 -11.70 -7.32
N GLU A 15 -9.48 -12.47 -7.66
CA GLU A 15 -10.54 -12.04 -8.60
C GLU A 15 -11.67 -11.28 -7.90
N ARG A 16 -12.15 -11.85 -6.78
CA ARG A 16 -13.29 -11.31 -6.03
C ARG A 16 -12.90 -10.31 -4.94
N GLY A 17 -11.64 -10.35 -4.49
CA GLY A 17 -11.16 -9.57 -3.34
C GLY A 17 -11.73 -10.02 -1.99
N ASP A 18 -12.44 -11.14 -1.97
CA ASP A 18 -12.99 -11.78 -0.77
C ASP A 18 -11.89 -12.23 0.19
N LEU A 19 -12.18 -12.25 1.48
CA LEU A 19 -11.27 -12.71 2.53
C LEU A 19 -11.43 -14.21 2.76
N HIS A 20 -10.32 -14.94 2.76
CA HIS A 20 -10.32 -16.35 3.15
C HIS A 20 -10.57 -16.50 4.64
N PHE A 21 -11.51 -17.37 4.99
CA PHE A 21 -11.87 -17.68 6.38
C PHE A 21 -11.67 -19.16 6.74
N THR A 22 -11.26 -19.99 5.78
CA THR A 22 -10.94 -21.41 5.97
C THR A 22 -9.51 -21.70 5.55
N ILE A 23 -8.99 -22.84 6.03
CA ILE A 23 -7.72 -23.38 5.58
C ILE A 23 -7.82 -23.88 4.12
N GLU A 24 -6.67 -24.00 3.45
CA GLU A 24 -6.56 -24.61 2.11
C GLU A 24 -7.40 -23.95 1.00
N ASN A 25 -7.73 -22.66 1.16
CA ASN A 25 -8.50 -21.88 0.19
C ASN A 25 -9.91 -22.44 -0.11
N GLN A 26 -10.50 -23.21 0.80
CA GLN A 26 -11.80 -23.86 0.60
C GLN A 26 -13.01 -22.92 0.76
N GLY A 27 -12.77 -21.68 1.17
CA GLY A 27 -13.81 -20.69 1.40
C GLY A 27 -13.24 -19.30 1.55
N ALA A 28 -13.80 -18.39 0.78
CA ALA A 28 -13.61 -16.94 0.88
C ALA A 28 -14.98 -16.28 0.85
N ASN A 29 -15.12 -15.16 1.56
CA ASN A 29 -16.36 -14.41 1.63
C ASN A 29 -16.09 -12.90 1.68
N SER A 30 -17.13 -12.11 1.47
CA SER A 30 -17.04 -10.65 1.49
C SER A 30 -16.42 -10.13 2.79
N ILE A 31 -15.77 -8.97 2.69
CA ILE A 31 -15.16 -8.30 3.83
C ILE A 31 -16.20 -8.05 4.92
N LYS A 32 -17.41 -7.65 4.52
CA LYS A 32 -18.54 -7.41 5.42
C LYS A 32 -18.90 -8.65 6.24
N GLU A 33 -19.02 -9.81 5.60
CA GLU A 33 -19.39 -11.06 6.29
C GLU A 33 -18.29 -11.53 7.22
N VAL A 34 -17.04 -11.56 6.76
CA VAL A 34 -15.89 -11.98 7.57
C VAL A 34 -15.71 -11.05 8.77
N PHE A 35 -15.79 -9.73 8.58
CA PHE A 35 -15.68 -8.79 9.69
C PHE A 35 -16.88 -8.81 10.63
N GLY A 36 -18.09 -9.10 10.13
CA GLY A 36 -19.27 -9.28 10.98
C GLY A 36 -19.10 -10.43 11.99
N VAL A 37 -18.42 -11.50 11.59
CA VAL A 37 -18.09 -12.63 12.47
C VAL A 37 -16.90 -12.31 13.39
N LEU A 38 -15.82 -11.74 12.86
CA LEU A 38 -14.60 -11.46 13.63
C LEU A 38 -14.76 -10.32 14.64
N PHE A 39 -15.62 -9.35 14.35
CA PHE A 39 -15.82 -8.16 15.16
C PHE A 39 -17.29 -8.04 15.60
N PRO A 40 -17.80 -9.00 16.40
CA PRO A 40 -19.18 -8.96 16.87
C PRO A 40 -19.44 -7.68 17.67
N ALA A 41 -20.72 -7.29 17.79
CA ALA A 41 -21.12 -6.00 18.35
C ALA A 41 -20.47 -5.68 19.71
N GLN A 42 -20.31 -6.67 20.59
CA GLN A 42 -19.66 -6.48 21.89
C GLN A 42 -18.17 -6.14 21.76
N LEU A 43 -17.43 -6.87 20.91
CA LEU A 43 -16.02 -6.59 20.64
C LEU A 43 -15.85 -5.24 19.93
N SER A 44 -16.69 -4.96 18.94
CA SER A 44 -16.71 -3.67 18.24
C SER A 44 -16.93 -2.49 19.18
N LYS A 45 -17.83 -2.61 20.18
CA LYS A 45 -18.01 -1.59 21.23
C LYS A 45 -16.73 -1.37 22.05
N ILE A 46 -16.03 -2.44 22.43
CA ILE A 46 -14.76 -2.35 23.17
C ILE A 46 -13.68 -1.68 22.33
N ILE A 47 -13.57 -2.04 21.04
CA ILE A 47 -12.60 -1.43 20.11
C ILE A 47 -12.92 0.06 19.91
N ALA A 48 -14.19 0.40 19.68
CA ALA A 48 -14.63 1.77 19.46
C ALA A 48 -14.42 2.69 20.69
N ALA A 49 -14.46 2.13 21.91
CA ALA A 49 -14.14 2.85 23.14
C ALA A 49 -12.64 3.15 23.31
N SER A 50 -11.78 2.55 22.48
CA SER A 50 -10.34 2.80 22.49
C SER A 50 -9.97 4.13 21.83
N GLN A 51 -8.82 4.70 22.20
CA GLN A 51 -8.30 5.89 21.53
C GLN A 51 -7.70 5.51 20.18
N LYS A 52 -8.37 5.96 19.10
CA LYS A 52 -7.91 5.82 17.71
C LYS A 52 -7.54 4.38 17.34
N PRO A 53 -8.48 3.41 17.46
CA PRO A 53 -8.23 2.03 17.07
C PRO A 53 -7.83 1.93 15.59
N ALA A 54 -6.92 1.02 15.26
CA ALA A 54 -6.49 0.78 13.88
C ALA A 54 -6.56 -0.70 13.54
N LEU A 55 -6.90 -0.98 12.27
CA LEU A 55 -6.89 -2.31 11.68
C LEU A 55 -5.84 -2.34 10.57
N THR A 56 -4.98 -3.34 10.56
CA THR A 56 -4.02 -3.59 9.47
C THR A 56 -4.36 -4.92 8.82
N LEU A 57 -4.72 -4.87 7.53
CA LEU A 57 -5.05 -6.02 6.69
C LEU A 57 -3.80 -6.49 5.95
N MET A 58 -3.14 -7.50 6.47
CA MET A 58 -2.00 -8.16 5.83
C MET A 58 -2.51 -9.30 4.95
N THR A 59 -3.19 -8.92 3.89
CA THR A 59 -3.74 -9.82 2.86
C THR A 59 -3.12 -9.50 1.50
N CYS A 60 -3.29 -10.40 0.55
CA CYS A 60 -2.96 -10.11 -0.85
C CYS A 60 -3.73 -8.88 -1.36
N GLY A 61 -3.22 -8.27 -2.45
CA GLY A 61 -3.78 -7.08 -3.08
C GLY A 61 -5.17 -7.23 -3.70
N GLY A 62 -5.76 -8.43 -3.69
CA GLY A 62 -7.12 -8.69 -4.18
C GLY A 62 -8.16 -7.75 -3.53
N VAL A 63 -8.02 -7.48 -2.22
CA VAL A 63 -8.94 -6.58 -1.49
C VAL A 63 -8.93 -5.13 -1.99
N LEU A 64 -7.87 -4.71 -2.69
CA LEU A 64 -7.72 -3.37 -3.28
C LEU A 64 -7.86 -3.37 -4.80
N SER A 65 -7.87 -4.54 -5.44
CA SER A 65 -7.99 -4.68 -6.89
C SER A 65 -9.44 -4.86 -7.35
N ASN A 66 -10.35 -5.15 -6.41
CA ASN A 66 -11.77 -5.34 -6.67
C ASN A 66 -12.59 -4.18 -6.09
N ASP A 67 -13.41 -3.54 -6.93
CA ASP A 67 -14.23 -2.37 -6.54
C ASP A 67 -15.25 -2.68 -5.44
N ALA A 68 -15.82 -3.88 -5.42
CA ALA A 68 -16.78 -4.30 -4.40
C ALA A 68 -16.09 -4.43 -3.03
N SER A 69 -14.89 -5.02 -2.99
CA SER A 69 -14.09 -5.11 -1.77
C SER A 69 -13.63 -3.73 -1.27
N VAL A 70 -13.20 -2.84 -2.18
CA VAL A 70 -12.84 -1.46 -1.82
C VAL A 70 -14.05 -0.71 -1.27
N LYS A 71 -15.23 -0.90 -1.87
CA LYS A 71 -16.48 -0.34 -1.36
C LYS A 71 -16.81 -0.86 0.04
N ASP A 72 -16.71 -2.17 0.29
CA ASP A 72 -16.91 -2.75 1.61
C ASP A 72 -15.94 -2.17 2.64
N LEU A 73 -14.66 -1.98 2.29
CA LEU A 73 -13.67 -1.36 3.16
C LEU A 73 -13.99 0.11 3.47
N ARG A 74 -14.48 0.88 2.48
CA ARG A 74 -14.92 2.27 2.69
C ARG A 74 -16.14 2.34 3.60
N GLU A 75 -17.13 1.46 3.41
CA GLU A 75 -18.31 1.39 4.28
C GLU A 75 -17.89 0.98 5.69
N TYR A 76 -17.04 -0.02 5.83
CA TYR A 76 -16.55 -0.48 7.12
C TYR A 76 -15.62 0.53 7.81
N SER A 77 -14.82 1.31 7.08
CA SER A 77 -14.00 2.38 7.68
C SER A 77 -14.85 3.51 8.23
N ARG A 78 -15.97 3.83 7.57
CA ARG A 78 -16.94 4.84 8.00
C ARG A 78 -17.76 4.38 9.21
N ASP A 79 -18.35 3.19 9.11
CA ASP A 79 -19.38 2.73 10.04
C ASP A 79 -18.81 1.82 11.15
N GLY A 80 -17.62 1.25 10.93
CA GLY A 80 -16.96 0.33 11.84
C GLY A 80 -16.27 0.99 13.05
N PRO A 81 -15.67 0.15 13.92
CA PRO A 81 -15.07 0.62 15.16
C PRO A 81 -13.68 1.23 14.96
N PHE A 82 -13.05 1.05 13.80
CA PHE A 82 -11.69 1.49 13.53
C PHE A 82 -11.65 2.93 13.02
N SER A 83 -10.64 3.68 13.48
CA SER A 83 -10.37 5.03 12.97
C SER A 83 -9.59 5.01 11.65
N HIS A 84 -8.82 3.94 11.42
CA HIS A 84 -7.97 3.75 10.26
C HIS A 84 -7.93 2.28 9.89
N ILE A 85 -7.96 1.98 8.59
CA ILE A 85 -7.70 0.64 8.05
C ILE A 85 -6.54 0.74 7.07
N LEU A 86 -5.48 -0.04 7.30
CA LEU A 86 -4.34 -0.16 6.39
C LEU A 86 -4.51 -1.43 5.56
N ALA A 87 -4.30 -1.32 4.25
CA ALA A 87 -4.28 -2.44 3.32
C ALA A 87 -3.15 -2.26 2.29
N PHE A 88 -2.75 -3.35 1.63
CA PHE A 88 -1.59 -3.38 0.74
C PHE A 88 -1.96 -3.88 -0.65
N GLU A 89 -1.41 -3.27 -1.70
CA GLU A 89 -1.80 -3.56 -3.09
C GLU A 89 -1.10 -4.76 -3.74
N GLN A 90 -0.04 -5.28 -3.12
CA GLN A 90 0.75 -6.33 -3.75
C GLN A 90 -0.02 -7.65 -3.90
N PRO A 91 -0.21 -8.21 -5.11
CA PRO A 91 -1.00 -9.43 -5.33
C PRO A 91 -0.50 -10.66 -4.56
N LYS A 92 0.81 -10.73 -4.31
CA LYS A 92 1.44 -11.76 -3.48
C LYS A 92 2.22 -11.09 -2.35
N LEU A 93 1.47 -10.52 -1.41
CA LEU A 93 2.04 -9.80 -0.28
C LEU A 93 2.96 -10.75 0.52
N GLN A 94 4.14 -10.24 0.91
CA GLN A 94 5.13 -10.96 1.69
C GLN A 94 5.28 -10.17 2.98
N VAL A 95 4.68 -10.67 4.06
CA VAL A 95 4.57 -9.94 5.34
C VAL A 95 5.94 -9.58 5.92
N TYR A 96 6.98 -10.36 5.60
CA TYR A 96 8.36 -10.05 5.96
C TYR A 96 8.77 -8.62 5.57
N TYR A 97 8.43 -8.17 4.35
CA TYR A 97 8.77 -6.82 3.89
C TYR A 97 8.01 -5.72 4.61
N LEU A 98 6.96 -6.04 5.38
CA LEU A 98 6.19 -5.06 6.14
C LEU A 98 6.69 -4.88 7.59
N SER A 99 7.53 -5.79 8.08
CA SER A 99 7.89 -5.87 9.51
C SER A 99 8.43 -4.53 10.06
N GLY A 100 9.40 -3.92 9.39
CA GLY A 100 9.97 -2.62 9.77
C GLY A 100 8.92 -1.51 9.83
N LEU A 101 8.09 -1.39 8.78
CA LEU A 101 7.01 -0.41 8.74
C LEU A 101 6.00 -0.64 9.88
N LEU A 102 5.55 -1.87 10.10
CA LEU A 102 4.54 -2.19 11.10
C LEU A 102 5.05 -1.92 12.53
N GLU A 103 6.31 -2.25 12.80
CA GLU A 103 6.95 -1.92 14.07
C GLU A 103 7.05 -0.41 14.27
N LYS A 104 7.61 0.33 13.29
CA LYS A 104 7.69 1.80 13.35
C LYS A 104 6.31 2.44 13.48
N PHE A 105 5.30 1.92 12.79
CA PHE A 105 3.93 2.40 12.88
C PHE A 105 3.31 2.14 14.25
N ALA A 106 3.50 0.95 14.82
CA ALA A 106 3.05 0.63 16.16
C ALA A 106 3.72 1.52 17.22
N LEU A 107 5.04 1.70 17.15
CA LEU A 107 5.80 2.58 18.04
C LEU A 107 5.34 4.03 17.93
N ASN A 108 5.27 4.57 16.72
CA ASN A 108 4.84 5.95 16.49
C ASN A 108 3.41 6.17 16.99
N ARG A 109 2.49 5.25 16.69
CA ARG A 109 1.08 5.41 17.06
C ARG A 109 0.82 5.21 18.54
N TYR A 110 1.30 4.10 19.11
CA TYR A 110 0.90 3.65 20.44
C TYR A 110 1.83 4.14 21.55
N ILE A 111 3.08 4.45 21.24
CA ILE A 111 4.04 4.97 22.23
C ILE A 111 4.20 6.48 22.05
N HIS A 112 4.53 6.94 20.84
CA HIS A 112 4.86 8.35 20.60
C HIS A 112 3.66 9.25 20.28
N ASN A 113 2.44 8.71 20.20
CA ASN A 113 1.22 9.45 19.86
C ASN A 113 1.32 10.23 18.53
N LYS A 114 2.03 9.66 17.56
CA LYS A 114 2.17 10.12 16.17
C LYS A 114 1.35 9.18 15.27
N PRO A 115 0.02 9.37 15.15
CA PRO A 115 -0.85 8.40 14.49
C PRO A 115 -0.76 8.40 12.95
N ARG A 116 -0.06 9.39 12.37
CA ARG A 116 0.06 9.55 10.91
C ARG A 116 1.06 8.55 10.36
N LEU A 117 0.64 7.79 9.33
CA LEU A 117 1.50 6.82 8.65
C LEU A 117 2.74 7.47 8.04
N ASP A 118 2.65 8.72 7.57
CA ASP A 118 3.74 9.53 7.02
C ASP A 118 5.04 9.43 7.85
N ALA A 119 4.92 9.47 9.19
CA ALA A 119 6.06 9.47 10.11
C ALA A 119 6.77 8.11 10.19
N SER A 120 6.14 7.04 9.72
CA SER A 120 6.65 5.67 9.76
C SER A 120 7.20 5.20 8.42
N LEU A 121 7.02 5.95 7.33
CA LEU A 121 7.46 5.57 5.98
C LEU A 121 8.94 5.90 5.71
N SER A 122 9.57 6.73 6.54
CA SER A 122 10.99 7.06 6.37
C SER A 122 11.87 5.83 6.64
N GLY A 123 12.77 5.55 5.68
CA GLY A 123 13.61 4.36 5.70
C GLY A 123 12.85 3.03 5.56
N GLU A 124 11.70 3.05 4.88
CA GLU A 124 10.90 1.85 4.54
C GLU A 124 10.90 1.59 3.03
N GLU A 125 12.07 1.65 2.42
CA GLU A 125 12.27 1.44 0.97
C GLU A 125 11.91 0.01 0.55
N SER A 126 12.25 -0.98 1.37
CA SER A 126 11.90 -2.39 1.12
C SER A 126 10.38 -2.60 1.05
N THR A 127 9.65 -1.98 1.98
CA THR A 127 8.17 -1.98 1.94
C THR A 127 7.67 -1.32 0.66
N GLY A 128 8.21 -0.16 0.31
CA GLY A 128 7.77 0.63 -0.85
C GLY A 128 8.08 -0.01 -2.21
N ALA A 129 9.24 -0.65 -2.33
CA ALA A 129 9.59 -1.43 -3.50
C ALA A 129 8.67 -2.65 -3.67
N HIS A 130 8.15 -3.19 -2.57
CA HIS A 130 7.29 -4.37 -2.55
C HIS A 130 5.81 -4.07 -2.76
N THR A 131 5.27 -3.01 -2.16
CA THR A 131 3.84 -2.72 -2.18
C THR A 131 3.53 -1.23 -2.06
N SER A 132 2.37 -0.84 -2.59
CA SER A 132 1.70 0.41 -2.20
C SER A 132 0.79 0.16 -1.01
N ILE A 133 0.41 1.22 -0.29
CA ILE A 133 -0.39 1.13 0.94
C ILE A 133 -1.62 2.02 0.79
N SER A 134 -2.80 1.48 1.06
CA SER A 134 -4.05 2.25 1.11
C SER A 134 -4.48 2.42 2.56
N LEU A 135 -4.67 3.67 2.97
CA LEU A 135 -5.13 4.06 4.29
C LEU A 135 -6.56 4.58 4.18
N PHE A 136 -7.52 3.80 4.67
CA PHE A 136 -8.92 4.17 4.74
C PHE A 136 -9.15 4.95 6.02
N HIS A 137 -9.63 6.19 5.87
CA HIS A 137 -10.02 7.05 6.97
C HIS A 137 -11.52 6.92 7.22
N LYS A 138 -11.94 7.24 8.44
CA LYS A 138 -13.35 7.25 8.80
C LYS A 138 -14.14 8.38 8.10
N VAL A 139 -13.49 9.51 7.82
CA VAL A 139 -14.12 10.72 7.27
C VAL A 139 -13.48 11.17 5.95
N ASP A 140 -12.15 11.09 5.84
CA ASP A 140 -11.40 11.71 4.75
C ASP A 140 -11.18 10.81 3.51
N GLY A 141 -11.95 9.73 3.38
CA GLY A 141 -11.83 8.79 2.25
C GLY A 141 -10.56 7.93 2.32
N ILE A 142 -9.93 7.69 1.17
CA ILE A 142 -8.72 6.85 1.05
C ILE A 142 -7.50 7.72 0.73
N THR A 143 -6.43 7.53 1.49
CA THR A 143 -5.10 8.01 1.11
C THR A 143 -4.24 6.85 0.64
N LYS A 144 -3.77 6.92 -0.60
CA LYS A 144 -2.84 5.95 -1.16
C LYS A 144 -1.41 6.44 -1.00
N TYR A 145 -0.54 5.58 -0.48
CA TYR A 145 0.88 5.81 -0.34
C TYR A 145 1.64 4.95 -1.35
N ILE A 146 2.44 5.62 -2.17
CA ILE A 146 3.18 5.01 -3.25
C ILE A 146 4.65 5.36 -3.09
N TRP A 147 5.53 4.36 -3.12
CA TRP A 147 6.95 4.61 -3.19
C TRP A 147 7.42 4.64 -4.65
N GLY A 148 8.17 5.67 -5.01
CA GLY A 148 8.76 5.87 -6.32
C GLY A 148 10.28 5.82 -6.27
N HIS A 149 10.90 5.21 -7.27
CA HIS A 149 12.35 5.20 -7.47
C HIS A 149 12.66 5.35 -8.96
N GLU A 150 13.69 6.11 -9.29
CA GLU A 150 14.11 6.45 -10.67
C GLU A 150 14.38 5.27 -11.63
N VAL A 151 14.41 4.03 -11.15
CA VAL A 151 14.73 2.83 -11.95
C VAL A 151 13.83 1.67 -11.55
N ILE A 152 13.70 1.40 -10.25
CA ILE A 152 12.97 0.23 -9.74
C ILE A 152 11.46 0.42 -9.92
N ARG A 153 10.96 1.63 -9.64
CA ARG A 153 9.53 1.90 -9.61
C ARG A 153 9.23 3.37 -9.95
N PRO A 154 9.49 3.85 -11.18
CA PRO A 154 9.34 5.27 -11.51
C PRO A 154 7.92 5.75 -11.21
N PHE A 155 7.79 6.74 -10.32
CA PHE A 155 6.50 7.23 -9.80
C PHE A 155 5.56 6.12 -9.29
N GLY A 156 6.09 5.01 -8.78
CA GLY A 156 5.29 3.88 -8.30
C GLY A 156 4.87 2.86 -9.34
N GLN A 157 5.25 3.05 -10.60
CA GLN A 157 4.92 2.13 -11.69
C GLN A 157 6.03 1.10 -11.88
N HIS A 158 5.66 -0.16 -12.14
CA HIS A 158 6.64 -1.22 -12.38
C HIS A 158 7.16 -1.15 -13.81
N PRO A 159 8.47 -1.09 -14.02
CA PRO A 159 9.01 -1.22 -15.35
C PRO A 159 8.84 -2.64 -15.89
N PRO A 160 8.67 -2.81 -17.21
CA PRO A 160 8.58 -4.12 -17.82
C PRO A 160 9.84 -4.94 -17.51
N MET A 161 9.69 -6.25 -17.29
CA MET A 161 10.83 -7.07 -16.89
C MET A 161 11.89 -7.19 -17.99
N GLN A 162 11.47 -7.07 -19.25
CA GLN A 162 12.31 -7.20 -20.44
C GLN A 162 12.26 -5.95 -21.31
N CYS A 163 13.34 -5.67 -22.02
CA CYS A 163 13.33 -4.65 -23.07
C CYS A 163 12.44 -5.08 -24.25
N ASN A 164 11.52 -4.20 -24.66
CA ASN A 164 10.65 -4.41 -25.82
C ASN A 164 11.38 -4.51 -27.17
N LYS A 165 12.65 -4.08 -27.26
CA LYS A 165 13.45 -4.17 -28.50
C LYS A 165 14.39 -5.37 -28.55
N CYS A 166 15.10 -5.67 -27.47
CA CYS A 166 16.14 -6.70 -27.45
C CYS A 166 15.87 -7.87 -26.49
N ALA A 167 14.72 -7.88 -25.81
CA ALA A 167 14.30 -8.90 -24.84
C ALA A 167 15.23 -9.12 -23.63
N VAL A 168 16.30 -8.31 -23.46
CA VAL A 168 17.21 -8.45 -22.31
C VAL A 168 16.48 -8.10 -21.00
N PHE A 169 16.53 -9.04 -20.05
CA PHE A 169 15.94 -8.91 -18.72
C PHE A 169 16.61 -7.82 -17.88
N ARG A 170 15.80 -7.10 -17.10
CA ARG A 170 16.23 -6.09 -16.11
C ARG A 170 17.28 -5.10 -16.63
N SER A 171 17.14 -4.72 -17.89
CA SER A 171 18.15 -3.96 -18.63
C SER A 171 17.99 -2.45 -18.48
N TRP A 172 17.22 -1.94 -17.52
CA TRP A 172 16.88 -0.52 -17.44
C TRP A 172 17.89 0.31 -16.65
N ARG A 173 18.22 1.49 -17.16
CA ARG A 173 18.87 2.61 -16.44
C ARG A 173 18.06 3.88 -16.62
N ASN A 174 18.15 4.79 -15.65
CA ASN A 174 17.56 6.11 -15.77
C ASN A 174 18.22 6.89 -16.93
N GLU A 175 17.42 7.64 -17.68
CA GLU A 175 17.82 8.59 -18.70
C GLU A 175 17.30 9.96 -18.29
N THR A 176 18.21 10.92 -18.07
CA THR A 176 17.85 12.28 -17.69
C THR A 176 16.99 12.93 -18.78
N VAL A 177 15.82 13.40 -18.38
CA VAL A 177 14.90 14.19 -19.21
C VAL A 177 14.67 15.56 -18.57
N SER A 178 14.30 16.56 -19.38
CA SER A 178 14.07 17.92 -18.89
C SER A 178 12.77 18.08 -18.10
N ASP A 179 11.76 17.26 -18.38
CA ASP A 179 10.46 17.30 -17.71
C ASP A 179 10.49 16.47 -16.41
N PRO A 180 10.34 17.10 -15.22
CA PRO A 180 10.37 16.39 -13.94
C PRO A 180 9.14 15.48 -13.72
N THR A 181 8.10 15.58 -14.55
CA THR A 181 6.92 14.72 -14.49
C THR A 181 7.07 13.45 -15.33
N ILE A 182 8.18 13.32 -16.06
CA ILE A 182 8.49 12.15 -16.89
C ILE A 182 9.75 11.48 -16.34
N ALA A 183 9.69 10.16 -16.20
CA ALA A 183 10.86 9.33 -15.97
C ALA A 183 11.05 8.46 -17.20
N ARG A 184 12.24 8.50 -17.80
CA ARG A 184 12.57 7.68 -18.97
C ARG A 184 13.62 6.64 -18.58
N LEU A 185 13.32 5.38 -18.84
CA LEU A 185 14.26 4.28 -18.67
C LEU A 185 14.78 3.82 -20.02
N ARG A 186 16.11 3.80 -20.18
CA ARG A 186 16.79 3.31 -21.39
C ARG A 186 17.38 1.92 -21.16
N CYS A 187 17.38 1.09 -22.20
CA CYS A 187 18.08 -0.20 -22.17
C CYS A 187 19.60 -0.01 -22.03
N LYS A 188 20.22 -0.83 -21.18
CA LYS A 188 21.67 -0.91 -20.91
C LYS A 188 22.41 -1.76 -21.95
N SER A 189 21.70 -2.59 -22.71
CA SER A 189 22.32 -3.48 -23.70
C SER A 189 23.02 -2.68 -24.81
N LYS A 190 24.25 -3.05 -25.15
CA LYS A 190 25.06 -2.35 -26.15
C LYS A 190 24.35 -2.36 -27.50
N GLY A 191 24.18 -1.18 -28.10
CA GLY A 191 23.51 -1.02 -29.40
C GLY A 191 21.97 -1.04 -29.35
N CYS A 192 21.35 -1.33 -28.20
CA CYS A 192 19.90 -1.27 -28.08
C CYS A 192 19.40 0.17 -27.86
N THR A 193 18.39 0.58 -28.63
CA THR A 193 17.72 1.88 -28.53
C THR A 193 16.35 1.80 -27.85
N GLY A 194 16.09 0.73 -27.09
CA GLY A 194 14.83 0.53 -26.39
C GLY A 194 14.73 1.46 -25.19
N PHE A 195 13.56 2.05 -24.99
CA PHE A 195 13.25 2.87 -23.82
C PHE A 195 11.80 2.67 -23.39
N HIS A 196 11.49 3.07 -22.16
CA HIS A 196 10.14 3.13 -21.64
C HIS A 196 9.96 4.41 -20.83
N GLU A 197 8.79 5.03 -20.93
CA GLU A 197 8.47 6.29 -20.25
C GLU A 197 7.38 6.08 -19.23
N PHE A 198 7.51 6.76 -18.10
CA PHE A 198 6.54 6.77 -17.02
C PHE A 198 6.19 8.22 -16.73
N LYS A 199 4.88 8.52 -16.75
CA LYS A 199 4.37 9.82 -16.36
C LYS A 199 4.02 9.79 -14.88
N ALA A 200 4.37 10.82 -14.12
CA ALA A 200 3.92 10.99 -12.76
C ALA A 200 2.39 11.08 -12.73
N PRO A 201 1.71 10.28 -11.89
CA PRO A 201 0.28 10.48 -11.67
C PRO A 201 -0.03 11.89 -11.15
N ASP A 202 -1.18 12.43 -11.54
CA ASP A 202 -1.60 13.75 -11.08
C ASP A 202 -1.83 13.73 -9.56
N GLY A 203 -1.41 14.81 -8.87
CA GLY A 203 -1.62 14.95 -7.43
C GLY A 203 -0.64 14.18 -6.54
N LEU A 204 0.48 13.66 -7.06
CA LEU A 204 1.56 13.12 -6.23
C LEU A 204 2.11 14.21 -5.30
N ILE A 205 1.99 13.99 -3.99
CA ILE A 205 2.60 14.87 -2.98
C ILE A 205 3.69 14.08 -2.24
N PRO A 206 4.96 14.52 -2.22
CA PRO A 206 6.00 13.82 -1.49
C PRO A 206 5.74 13.84 0.02
N VAL A 207 6.00 12.72 0.69
CA VAL A 207 5.96 12.61 2.15
C VAL A 207 7.22 13.30 2.72
N LYS A 208 7.02 14.26 3.63
CA LYS A 208 8.12 15.05 4.23
C LYS A 208 9.16 14.15 4.90
N GLY A 209 10.44 14.48 4.72
CA GLY A 209 11.57 13.77 5.33
C GLY A 209 12.42 12.94 4.36
N ASN A 210 11.98 12.80 3.11
CA ASN A 210 12.79 12.18 2.04
C ASN A 210 13.38 13.26 1.13
N ASN A 211 14.70 13.36 1.09
CA ASN A 211 15.44 14.31 0.27
C ASN A 211 15.59 13.77 -1.17
N GLY A 212 14.55 13.96 -1.99
CA GLY A 212 14.60 13.75 -3.45
C GLY A 212 14.63 12.29 -3.93
N MET A 213 14.38 12.08 -5.24
CA MET A 213 14.53 10.78 -5.91
C MET A 213 16.01 10.42 -6.02
N GLY A 214 16.59 9.92 -4.93
CA GLY A 214 17.92 9.29 -4.92
C GLY A 214 17.83 7.76 -4.96
N SER A 215 18.93 7.09 -4.61
CA SER A 215 19.04 5.62 -4.52
C SER A 215 18.06 4.96 -3.55
N HIS A 216 17.45 5.74 -2.65
CA HIS A 216 16.49 5.29 -1.65
C HIS A 216 15.02 5.45 -2.09
N GLY A 217 14.78 6.11 -3.23
CA GLY A 217 13.42 6.46 -3.64
C GLY A 217 12.70 7.42 -2.68
N VAL A 218 11.43 7.67 -2.94
CA VAL A 218 10.60 8.66 -2.23
C VAL A 218 9.19 8.10 -2.07
N TRP A 219 8.64 8.22 -0.88
CA TRP A 219 7.22 8.02 -0.64
C TRP A 219 6.39 9.23 -1.06
N TYR A 220 5.30 8.97 -1.75
CA TYR A 220 4.30 9.94 -2.16
C TYR A 220 2.95 9.55 -1.57
N LYS A 221 2.12 10.55 -1.33
CA LYS A 221 0.70 10.38 -1.04
C LYS A 221 -0.13 10.83 -2.24
N LEU A 222 -1.21 10.11 -2.49
CA LEU A 222 -2.27 10.41 -3.42
C LEU A 222 -3.57 10.36 -2.64
N ALA A 223 -4.23 11.50 -2.51
CA ALA A 223 -5.60 11.50 -2.02
C ALA A 223 -6.50 11.13 -3.20
N GLU A 224 -7.30 10.08 -3.07
CA GLU A 224 -8.40 9.90 -4.01
C GLU A 224 -9.38 11.06 -3.79
N GLY A 225 -9.75 11.73 -4.89
CA GLY A 225 -10.76 12.79 -4.86
C GLY A 225 -12.04 12.27 -4.19
N ARG A 226 -12.63 13.12 -3.34
CA ARG A 226 -13.91 12.86 -2.66
C ARG A 226 -15.03 12.60 -3.65
#